data_AF-A0A6J6HKE4-F1
#
_entry.id   AF-A0A6J6HKE4-F1
#
_cell.length_a   1.000
_cell.length_b   1.000
_cell.length_c   1.000
_cell.angle_alpha   90.00
_cell.angle_beta   90.00
_cell.angle_gamma   90.00
#
_symmetry.space_group_name_H-M   'P 1'
#
loop_
_entity.id
_entity.type
_entity.pdbx_description
1 polymer ?
#
loop_
_entity_poly.entity_id
_entity_poly.type
_entity_poly.pdbx_seq_one_letter_code
_entity_poly.pdbx_strand_id
1 'polypeptide(L)'
;MISKNAPVVSDEFLALIPDAPTTVESTLVVKSAAAKNVYLVADGEKRLVLNTADVAKFAPVVKTTKAETLSNSAVAQIPSGHPVIAPGAYVRSSDSTKTYLIDGLKRALVVNDTDQAALLGLKNLRTIPAAQFKGYAKTSKITGIKFVCDATYYVAITGTLYPVSEIDASHYPGRGITLDKSTCAALTKSTAELGRFVRTANKSYFLIEDQTKKPIKTIAAYEKLRGTSAKAALVGPYFLSKIPTGKAAGVSVSVDRFNVEPPIVLPEPSASPSASPSATPSASPSPSPSASASPKPSVSATPKPTATPKATATPKPTATAKPKTYTVKAGDLLSKIAAKFGVTTTALMTANKITNANLIKVGQVLVIP
;
A
#
# COMPACT_ATOMS: atom_id res chain seq x y z
N MET A 1 23.11 22.42 -15.16
CA MET A 1 23.30 22.95 -16.53
C MET A 1 21.94 23.44 -17.04
N ILE A 2 21.69 24.73 -16.98
CA ILE A 2 20.49 25.36 -17.54
C ILE A 2 20.80 25.62 -19.02
N SER A 3 20.00 25.08 -19.93
CA SER A 3 20.19 25.25 -21.38
C SER A 3 20.15 26.74 -21.73
N LYS A 4 21.23 27.25 -22.34
CA LYS A 4 21.37 28.65 -22.80
C LYS A 4 20.40 29.06 -23.93
N ASN A 5 19.55 28.13 -24.40
CA ASN A 5 18.60 28.35 -25.50
C ASN A 5 17.16 27.97 -25.10
N ALA A 6 16.71 28.34 -23.89
CA ALA A 6 15.27 28.32 -23.63
C ALA A 6 14.63 29.48 -24.42
N PRO A 7 13.68 29.22 -25.34
CA PRO A 7 13.00 30.29 -26.05
C PRO A 7 12.29 31.18 -25.03
N VAL A 8 12.58 32.48 -25.08
CA VAL A 8 11.90 33.49 -24.27
C VAL A 8 10.53 33.72 -24.90
N VAL A 9 9.48 33.42 -24.15
CA VAL A 9 8.10 33.59 -24.57
C VAL A 9 7.62 34.94 -24.05
N SER A 10 6.97 35.76 -24.89
CA SER A 10 6.47 37.07 -24.47
C SER A 10 5.29 36.94 -23.50
N ASP A 11 5.14 37.90 -22.59
CA ASP A 11 4.00 37.95 -21.68
C ASP A 11 2.66 38.03 -22.43
N GLU A 12 2.64 38.64 -23.63
CA GLU A 12 1.48 38.66 -24.52
C GLU A 12 1.10 37.26 -25.04
N PHE A 13 2.09 36.42 -25.32
CA PHE A 13 1.85 35.03 -25.71
C PHE A 13 1.39 34.19 -24.52
N LEU A 14 1.94 34.45 -23.33
CA LEU A 14 1.46 33.81 -22.10
C LEU A 14 0.02 34.24 -21.76
N ALA A 15 -0.35 35.49 -22.00
CA ALA A 15 -1.71 36.01 -21.80
C ALA A 15 -2.74 35.44 -22.80
N LEU A 16 -2.30 34.89 -23.94
CA LEU A 16 -3.14 34.14 -24.86
C LEU A 16 -3.47 32.72 -24.35
N ILE A 17 -2.72 32.23 -23.35
CA ILE A 17 -3.00 30.96 -22.68
C ILE A 17 -3.97 31.27 -21.54
N PRO A 18 -5.20 30.73 -21.56
CA PRO A 18 -6.13 30.94 -20.47
C PRO A 18 -5.53 30.46 -19.15
N ASP A 19 -5.48 31.33 -18.14
CA ASP A 19 -5.16 30.91 -16.79
C ASP A 19 -6.14 29.81 -16.36
N ALA A 20 -5.62 28.75 -15.76
CA ALA A 20 -6.48 27.74 -15.17
C ALA A 20 -7.34 28.42 -14.10
N PRO A 21 -8.67 28.24 -14.12
CA PRO A 21 -9.51 28.80 -13.08
C PRO A 21 -9.12 28.11 -11.76
N THR A 22 -8.63 28.88 -10.79
CA THR A 22 -8.28 28.48 -9.42
C THR A 22 -7.05 27.58 -9.27
N THR A 23 -6.48 27.62 -8.05
CA THR A 23 -5.39 26.77 -7.55
C THR A 23 -5.45 25.36 -8.14
N VAL A 24 -4.40 24.94 -8.85
CA VAL A 24 -4.27 23.56 -9.35
C VAL A 24 -4.20 22.62 -8.15
N GLU A 25 -5.32 21.96 -7.88
CA GLU A 25 -5.47 21.05 -6.74
C GLU A 25 -4.52 19.86 -6.91
N SER A 26 -3.93 19.41 -5.80
CA SER A 26 -2.97 18.30 -5.82
C SER A 26 -3.59 16.95 -6.22
N THR A 27 -4.92 16.82 -6.09
CA THR A 27 -5.66 15.60 -6.40
C THR A 27 -7.00 15.90 -7.06
N LEU A 28 -7.24 15.34 -8.25
CA LEU A 28 -8.46 15.61 -9.03
C LEU A 28 -8.87 14.42 -9.91
N VAL A 29 -10.14 14.39 -10.34
CA VAL A 29 -10.67 13.35 -11.23
C VAL A 29 -10.76 13.90 -12.65
N VAL A 30 -10.09 13.25 -13.61
CA VAL A 30 -10.13 13.64 -15.02
C VAL A 30 -10.67 12.56 -15.93
N LYS A 31 -11.22 12.98 -17.06
CA LYS A 31 -11.43 12.16 -18.25
C LYS A 31 -10.92 12.89 -19.47
N SER A 32 -10.51 12.15 -20.49
CA SER A 32 -10.23 12.73 -21.80
C SER A 32 -11.53 12.88 -22.57
N ALA A 33 -11.63 13.91 -23.42
CA ALA A 33 -12.80 14.13 -24.28
C ALA A 33 -13.09 12.94 -25.23
N ALA A 34 -12.06 12.17 -25.61
CA ALA A 34 -12.20 11.03 -26.51
C ALA A 34 -12.22 9.66 -25.79
N ALA A 35 -11.70 9.58 -24.57
CA ALA A 35 -11.53 8.31 -23.86
C ALA A 35 -12.65 8.06 -22.83
N LYS A 36 -13.11 6.80 -22.73
CA LYS A 36 -14.08 6.36 -21.71
C LYS A 36 -13.47 6.18 -20.32
N ASN A 37 -12.14 6.18 -20.22
CA ASN A 37 -11.43 5.95 -18.97
C ASN A 37 -11.46 7.18 -18.07
N VAL A 38 -11.68 6.95 -16.79
CA VAL A 38 -11.58 7.97 -15.74
C VAL A 38 -10.28 7.75 -14.97
N TYR A 39 -9.56 8.84 -14.71
CA TYR A 39 -8.29 8.83 -14.01
C TYR A 39 -8.38 9.69 -12.75
N LEU A 40 -7.74 9.23 -11.69
CA LEU A 40 -7.40 10.05 -10.54
C LEU A 40 -6.00 10.60 -10.78
N VAL A 41 -5.86 11.92 -10.86
CA VAL A 41 -4.55 12.57 -10.88
C VAL A 41 -4.16 12.83 -9.43
N ALA A 42 -3.05 12.24 -8.98
CA ALA A 42 -2.53 12.37 -7.63
C ALA A 42 -1.01 12.21 -7.68
N ASP A 43 -0.26 12.93 -6.85
CA ASP A 43 1.21 12.87 -6.80
C ASP A 43 1.90 13.12 -8.16
N GLY A 44 1.29 13.92 -9.03
CA GLY A 44 1.82 14.20 -10.37
C GLY A 44 1.62 13.07 -11.41
N GLU A 45 0.91 12.00 -11.06
CA GLU A 45 0.59 10.90 -11.97
C GLU A 45 -0.92 10.77 -12.20
N LYS A 46 -1.33 10.44 -13.43
CA LYS A 46 -2.69 9.96 -13.71
C LYS A 46 -2.75 8.47 -13.43
N ARG A 47 -3.69 8.07 -12.59
CA ARG A 47 -3.90 6.69 -12.15
C ARG A 47 -5.27 6.24 -12.59
N LEU A 48 -5.33 5.19 -13.39
CA LEU A 48 -6.59 4.65 -13.91
C LEU A 48 -7.50 4.21 -12.75
N VAL A 49 -8.74 4.70 -12.73
CA VAL A 49 -9.77 4.20 -11.81
C VAL A 49 -10.38 2.95 -12.42
N LEU A 50 -10.17 1.79 -11.79
CA LEU A 50 -10.55 0.48 -12.35
C LEU A 50 -12.06 0.30 -12.54
N ASN A 51 -12.87 0.98 -11.74
CA ASN A 51 -14.33 0.97 -11.85
C ASN A 51 -14.84 2.39 -11.63
N THR A 52 -15.56 2.94 -12.61
CA THR A 52 -16.08 4.31 -12.55
C THR A 52 -17.07 4.52 -11.40
N ALA A 53 -17.76 3.48 -10.94
CA ALA A 53 -18.61 3.55 -9.74
C ALA A 53 -17.81 3.83 -8.45
N ASP A 54 -16.51 3.52 -8.43
CA ASP A 54 -15.65 3.80 -7.29
C ASP A 54 -15.21 5.27 -7.21
N VAL A 55 -15.45 6.09 -8.25
CA VAL A 55 -15.07 7.52 -8.28
C VAL A 55 -15.63 8.27 -7.07
N ALA A 56 -16.88 8.00 -6.69
CA ALA A 56 -17.52 8.61 -5.53
C ALA A 56 -16.80 8.31 -4.20
N LYS A 57 -16.13 7.15 -4.10
CA LYS A 57 -15.40 6.73 -2.90
C LYS A 57 -14.07 7.45 -2.71
N PHE A 58 -13.61 8.18 -3.73
CA PHE A 58 -12.45 9.05 -3.62
C PHE A 58 -12.78 10.44 -3.07
N ALA A 59 -14.05 10.76 -2.76
CA ALA A 59 -14.43 12.04 -2.16
C ALA A 59 -13.58 12.49 -0.94
N PRO A 60 -13.05 11.58 -0.09
CA PRO A 60 -12.16 11.99 1.00
C PRO A 60 -10.76 12.48 0.56
N VAL A 61 -10.35 12.17 -0.68
CA VAL A 61 -9.04 12.55 -1.26
C VAL A 61 -9.14 13.56 -2.40
N VAL A 62 -10.34 13.82 -2.92
CA VAL A 62 -10.59 14.84 -3.96
C VAL A 62 -11.61 15.85 -3.48
N LYS A 63 -11.42 17.12 -3.85
CA LYS A 63 -12.39 18.18 -3.57
C LYS A 63 -13.72 17.97 -4.31
N THR A 64 -13.65 17.40 -5.50
CA THR A 64 -14.80 17.06 -6.33
C THR A 64 -14.62 15.70 -6.97
N THR A 65 -15.66 14.88 -6.92
CA THR A 65 -15.72 13.58 -7.61
C THR A 65 -16.26 13.70 -9.04
N LYS A 66 -16.69 14.91 -9.44
CA LYS A 66 -17.09 15.18 -10.82
C LYS A 66 -15.84 15.19 -11.70
N ALA A 67 -15.81 14.28 -12.68
CA ALA A 67 -14.70 14.20 -13.61
C ALA A 67 -14.64 15.45 -14.51
N GLU A 68 -13.53 16.17 -14.45
CA GLU A 68 -13.22 17.26 -15.35
C GLU A 68 -12.79 16.71 -16.71
N THR A 69 -13.24 17.37 -17.79
CA THR A 69 -12.92 16.93 -19.14
C THR A 69 -11.73 17.72 -19.64
N LEU A 70 -10.61 17.04 -19.82
CA LEU A 70 -9.39 17.63 -20.37
C LEU A 70 -9.23 17.25 -21.85
N SER A 71 -8.47 18.08 -22.57
CA SER A 71 -8.04 17.75 -23.92
C SER A 71 -7.16 16.50 -23.94
N ASN A 72 -7.17 15.76 -25.04
CA ASN A 72 -6.36 14.54 -25.16
C ASN A 72 -4.86 14.82 -24.96
N SER A 73 -4.37 15.94 -25.49
CA SER A 73 -2.99 16.38 -25.33
C SER A 73 -2.65 16.66 -23.86
N ALA A 74 -3.53 17.33 -23.12
CA ALA A 74 -3.33 17.61 -21.70
C ALA A 74 -3.26 16.32 -20.88
N VAL A 75 -4.19 15.38 -21.09
CA VAL A 75 -4.14 14.08 -20.40
C VAL A 75 -2.89 13.29 -20.78
N ALA A 76 -2.44 13.34 -22.03
CA ALA A 76 -1.25 12.64 -22.50
C ALA A 76 0.05 13.14 -21.85
N GLN A 77 0.13 14.42 -21.50
CA GLN A 77 1.29 15.02 -20.83
C GLN A 77 1.44 14.59 -19.37
N ILE A 78 0.36 14.13 -18.71
CA ILE A 78 0.42 13.65 -17.33
C ILE A 78 1.02 12.23 -17.31
N PRO A 79 2.11 11.98 -16.56
CA PRO A 79 2.71 10.66 -16.41
C PRO A 79 1.70 9.61 -15.95
N SER A 80 1.81 8.40 -16.47
CA SER A 80 0.88 7.31 -16.12
C SER A 80 1.42 6.52 -14.93
N GLY A 81 0.65 6.51 -13.85
CA GLY A 81 0.92 5.71 -12.67
C GLY A 81 0.20 4.36 -12.68
N HIS A 82 0.44 3.57 -11.63
CA HIS A 82 -0.33 2.35 -11.41
C HIS A 82 -1.81 2.66 -11.17
N PRO A 83 -2.74 1.77 -11.58
CA PRO A 83 -4.15 1.96 -11.29
C PRO A 83 -4.43 2.20 -9.81
N VAL A 84 -5.55 2.87 -9.55
CA VAL A 84 -6.01 3.17 -8.20
C VAL A 84 -7.27 2.38 -7.88
N ILE A 85 -7.34 1.91 -6.65
CA ILE A 85 -8.48 1.20 -6.06
C ILE A 85 -9.02 2.09 -4.95
N ALA A 86 -10.34 2.17 -4.81
CA ALA A 86 -10.98 2.98 -3.78
C ALA A 86 -10.50 2.60 -2.37
N PRO A 87 -10.16 3.59 -1.53
CA PRO A 87 -9.96 3.41 -0.10
C PRO A 87 -11.14 2.68 0.55
N GLY A 88 -10.86 1.78 1.51
CA GLY A 88 -11.88 0.95 2.15
C GLY A 88 -12.35 -0.27 1.34
N ALA A 89 -11.88 -0.46 0.11
CA ALA A 89 -12.25 -1.61 -0.70
C ALA A 89 -11.66 -2.92 -0.14
N TYR A 90 -12.46 -4.00 -0.20
CA TYR A 90 -12.04 -5.35 0.13
C TYR A 90 -11.66 -6.12 -1.12
N VAL A 91 -10.38 -6.49 -1.26
CA VAL A 91 -9.85 -7.06 -2.50
C VAL A 91 -8.99 -8.30 -2.27
N ARG A 92 -8.82 -9.09 -3.31
CA ARG A 92 -7.76 -10.10 -3.43
C ARG A 92 -7.02 -9.93 -4.75
N SER A 93 -5.75 -10.32 -4.76
CA SER A 93 -4.99 -10.40 -6.01
C SER A 93 -5.41 -11.65 -6.79
N SER A 94 -5.38 -11.61 -8.12
CA SER A 94 -5.74 -12.75 -8.97
C SER A 94 -4.78 -13.95 -8.81
N ASP A 95 -3.54 -13.69 -8.40
CA ASP A 95 -2.45 -14.65 -8.20
C ASP A 95 -2.27 -15.08 -6.73
N SER A 96 -3.15 -14.64 -5.82
CA SER A 96 -3.04 -14.93 -4.38
C SER A 96 -4.41 -15.21 -3.75
N THR A 97 -4.41 -16.03 -2.70
CA THR A 97 -5.59 -16.26 -1.86
C THR A 97 -5.73 -15.24 -0.73
N LYS A 98 -4.68 -14.44 -0.49
CA LYS A 98 -4.71 -13.39 0.53
C LYS A 98 -5.69 -12.29 0.15
N THR A 99 -6.44 -11.82 1.14
CA THR A 99 -7.35 -10.69 0.99
C THR A 99 -6.77 -9.46 1.68
N TYR A 100 -7.21 -8.29 1.25
CA TYR A 100 -6.65 -7.01 1.63
C TYR A 100 -7.73 -5.95 1.79
N LEU A 101 -7.53 -5.06 2.76
CA LEU A 101 -8.22 -3.79 2.88
C LEU A 101 -7.36 -2.72 2.21
N ILE A 102 -7.92 -2.00 1.23
CA ILE A 102 -7.24 -0.86 0.62
C ILE A 102 -7.18 0.30 1.61
N ASP A 103 -5.96 0.76 1.89
CA ASP A 103 -5.64 1.78 2.88
C ASP A 103 -4.95 2.97 2.20
N GLY A 104 -5.72 4.01 1.90
CA GLY A 104 -5.26 5.12 1.07
C GLY A 104 -4.96 4.73 -0.37
N LEU A 105 -4.01 5.45 -0.99
CA LEU A 105 -3.71 5.30 -2.42
C LEU A 105 -2.52 4.38 -2.73
N LYS A 106 -1.75 3.98 -1.71
CA LYS A 106 -0.47 3.27 -1.88
C LYS A 106 -0.28 2.08 -0.93
N ARG A 107 -1.21 1.82 0.00
CA ARG A 107 -1.09 0.75 1.01
C ARG A 107 -2.31 -0.18 0.96
N ALA A 108 -2.05 -1.46 1.19
CA ALA A 108 -3.06 -2.50 1.29
C ALA A 108 -2.76 -3.35 2.53
N LEU A 109 -3.66 -3.31 3.51
CA LEU A 109 -3.51 -4.04 4.76
C LEU A 109 -3.98 -5.49 4.56
N VAL A 110 -3.16 -6.46 4.95
CA VAL A 110 -3.52 -7.88 4.89
C VAL A 110 -4.64 -8.15 5.87
N VAL A 111 -5.72 -8.74 5.35
CA VAL A 111 -6.84 -9.29 6.12
C VAL A 111 -6.63 -10.80 6.20
N ASN A 112 -6.46 -11.33 7.42
CA ASN A 112 -6.01 -12.71 7.61
C ASN A 112 -7.11 -13.74 7.33
N ASP A 113 -8.35 -13.43 7.68
CA ASP A 113 -9.47 -14.36 7.66
C ASP A 113 -10.80 -13.62 7.46
N THR A 114 -11.87 -14.37 7.20
CA THR A 114 -13.22 -13.83 6.96
C THR A 114 -13.83 -13.19 8.19
N ASP A 115 -13.47 -13.63 9.39
CA ASP A 115 -13.99 -13.05 10.63
C ASP A 115 -13.40 -11.68 10.90
N GLN A 116 -12.12 -11.47 10.54
CA GLN A 116 -11.47 -10.15 10.54
C GLN A 116 -12.10 -9.22 9.51
N ALA A 117 -12.43 -9.74 8.33
CA ALA A 117 -13.17 -8.98 7.32
C ALA A 117 -14.55 -8.56 7.86
N ALA A 118 -15.28 -9.48 8.50
CA ALA A 118 -16.57 -9.20 9.12
C ALA A 118 -16.47 -8.19 10.27
N LEU A 119 -15.42 -8.28 11.09
CA LEU A 119 -15.13 -7.34 12.18
C LEU A 119 -15.00 -5.90 11.68
N LEU A 120 -14.34 -5.74 10.53
CA LEU A 120 -14.13 -4.46 9.85
C LEU A 120 -15.28 -4.07 8.91
N GLY A 121 -16.27 -4.94 8.73
CA GLY A 121 -17.45 -4.65 7.90
C GLY A 121 -17.14 -4.73 6.41
N LEU A 122 -16.04 -5.39 6.07
CA LEU A 122 -15.57 -5.57 4.71
C LEU A 122 -16.46 -6.57 4.00
N LYS A 123 -17.28 -6.04 3.10
CA LYS A 123 -18.19 -6.79 2.24
C LYS A 123 -17.72 -6.70 0.79
N ASN A 124 -18.27 -7.56 -0.07
CA ASN A 124 -18.04 -7.53 -1.52
C ASN A 124 -16.56 -7.69 -1.93
N LEU A 125 -15.98 -8.86 -1.64
CA LEU A 125 -14.62 -9.19 -2.05
C LEU A 125 -14.47 -9.11 -3.57
N ARG A 126 -13.57 -8.24 -4.04
CA ARG A 126 -13.26 -8.08 -5.46
C ARG A 126 -11.93 -8.72 -5.83
N THR A 127 -11.87 -9.35 -6.99
CA THR A 127 -10.62 -9.89 -7.53
C THR A 127 -9.98 -8.86 -8.43
N ILE A 128 -8.72 -8.49 -8.15
CA ILE A 128 -7.96 -7.51 -8.93
C ILE A 128 -6.81 -8.23 -9.64
N PRO A 129 -6.61 -8.02 -10.96
CA PRO A 129 -5.45 -8.54 -11.68
C PRO A 129 -4.14 -8.13 -11.00
N ALA A 130 -3.21 -9.07 -10.84
CA ALA A 130 -1.95 -8.83 -10.14
C ALA A 130 -1.16 -7.63 -10.68
N ALA A 131 -1.17 -7.42 -12.00
CA ALA A 131 -0.52 -6.29 -12.67
C ALA A 131 -1.08 -4.93 -12.22
N GLN A 132 -2.39 -4.84 -12.00
CA GLN A 132 -3.07 -3.62 -11.56
C GLN A 132 -2.90 -3.35 -10.06
N PHE A 133 -2.54 -4.39 -9.29
CA PHE A 133 -2.35 -4.31 -7.84
C PHE A 133 -0.88 -4.13 -7.42
N LYS A 134 0.04 -3.87 -8.36
CA LYS A 134 1.48 -3.67 -8.08
C LYS A 134 1.77 -2.38 -7.31
N GLY A 135 0.98 -1.33 -7.51
CA GLY A 135 1.18 -0.01 -6.89
C GLY A 135 0.83 0.08 -5.39
N TYR A 136 0.54 -1.06 -4.74
CA TYR A 136 0.13 -1.12 -3.34
C TYR A 136 1.09 -1.94 -2.49
N ALA A 137 1.59 -1.36 -1.41
CA ALA A 137 2.40 -2.03 -0.40
C ALA A 137 1.55 -2.99 0.45
N LYS A 138 1.94 -4.28 0.52
CA LYS A 138 1.17 -5.39 1.11
C LYS A 138 1.82 -6.00 2.37
N THR A 139 2.76 -5.29 2.97
CA THR A 139 3.59 -5.79 4.07
C THR A 139 2.90 -5.68 5.43
N SER A 140 1.93 -4.77 5.55
CA SER A 140 1.27 -4.45 6.81
C SER A 140 0.08 -5.38 7.05
N LYS A 141 -0.03 -5.93 8.26
CA LYS A 141 -1.12 -6.85 8.65
C LYS A 141 -2.01 -6.21 9.70
N ILE A 142 -3.31 -6.51 9.65
CA ILE A 142 -4.22 -6.17 10.74
C ILE A 142 -4.04 -7.21 11.84
N THR A 143 -3.51 -6.82 12.99
CA THR A 143 -3.19 -7.73 14.10
C THR A 143 -4.15 -7.62 15.28
N GLY A 144 -4.89 -6.52 15.39
CA GLY A 144 -5.78 -6.24 16.52
C GLY A 144 -7.14 -5.70 16.11
N ILE A 145 -7.85 -5.19 17.11
CA ILE A 145 -9.20 -4.61 17.00
C ILE A 145 -9.18 -3.08 17.07
N LYS A 146 -8.01 -2.48 17.37
CA LYS A 146 -7.82 -1.04 17.56
C LYS A 146 -7.28 -0.37 16.31
N PHE A 147 -7.87 0.77 15.97
CA PHE A 147 -7.52 1.60 14.83
C PHE A 147 -7.42 3.06 15.27
N VAL A 148 -6.63 3.85 14.56
CA VAL A 148 -6.51 5.29 14.81
C VAL A 148 -6.85 6.02 13.51
N CYS A 149 -7.74 6.99 13.62
CA CYS A 149 -8.16 7.87 12.54
C CYS A 149 -8.09 9.32 13.02
N ASP A 150 -7.28 10.15 12.37
CA ASP A 150 -7.10 11.58 12.74
C ASP A 150 -6.88 11.77 14.25
N ALA A 151 -5.94 11.00 14.83
CA ALA A 151 -5.61 10.94 16.26
C ALA A 151 -6.70 10.41 17.22
N THR A 152 -7.89 10.07 16.71
CA THR A 152 -8.95 9.45 17.51
C THR A 152 -8.83 7.93 17.48
N TYR A 153 -8.93 7.29 18.65
CA TYR A 153 -8.94 5.84 18.76
C TYR A 153 -10.33 5.27 18.44
N TYR A 154 -10.32 4.17 17.69
CA TYR A 154 -11.51 3.40 17.35
C TYR A 154 -11.29 1.93 17.66
N VAL A 155 -12.37 1.26 18.04
CA VAL A 155 -12.42 -0.19 18.17
C VAL A 155 -13.42 -0.75 17.17
N ALA A 156 -12.99 -1.71 16.35
CA ALA A 156 -13.85 -2.38 15.39
C ALA A 156 -14.72 -3.44 16.08
N ILE A 157 -16.03 -3.32 15.94
CA ILE A 157 -17.01 -4.28 16.44
C ILE A 157 -18.04 -4.54 15.33
N THR A 158 -18.08 -5.79 14.84
CA THR A 158 -19.11 -6.29 13.92
C THR A 158 -19.39 -5.36 12.73
N GLY A 159 -18.33 -4.81 12.14
CA GLY A 159 -18.39 -3.95 10.97
C GLY A 159 -18.61 -2.48 11.19
N THR A 160 -18.54 -2.01 12.45
CA THR A 160 -18.57 -0.60 12.79
C THR A 160 -17.37 -0.25 13.65
N LEU A 161 -16.73 0.88 13.36
CA LEU A 161 -15.69 1.50 14.17
C LEU A 161 -16.34 2.38 15.23
N TYR A 162 -16.18 2.02 16.50
CA TYR A 162 -16.68 2.83 17.61
C TYR A 162 -15.58 3.72 18.15
N PRO A 163 -15.80 5.04 18.26
CA PRO A 163 -14.85 5.93 18.92
C PRO A 163 -14.73 5.51 20.38
N VAL A 164 -13.51 5.61 20.91
CA VAL A 164 -13.20 5.26 22.29
C VAL A 164 -12.25 6.30 22.86
N SER A 165 -12.45 6.68 24.12
CA SER A 165 -11.52 7.56 24.83
C SER A 165 -10.11 6.93 24.87
N GLU A 166 -9.06 7.75 24.93
CA GLU A 166 -7.68 7.25 24.99
C GLU A 166 -7.45 6.37 26.24
N ILE A 167 -8.10 6.72 27.35
CA ILE A 167 -8.04 5.96 28.61
C ILE A 167 -8.68 4.58 28.41
N ASP A 168 -9.88 4.52 27.85
CA ASP A 168 -10.55 3.23 27.62
C ASP A 168 -9.80 2.38 26.58
N ALA A 169 -9.27 3.02 25.53
CA ALA A 169 -8.47 2.39 24.49
C ALA A 169 -7.20 1.73 25.06
N SER A 170 -6.64 2.26 26.15
CA SER A 170 -5.47 1.70 26.85
C SER A 170 -5.74 0.30 27.42
N HIS A 171 -6.97 0.05 27.85
CA HIS A 171 -7.38 -1.23 28.43
C HIS A 171 -7.72 -2.28 27.40
N TYR A 172 -7.96 -1.90 26.14
CA TYR A 172 -8.10 -2.87 25.04
C TYR A 172 -6.71 -3.36 24.61
N PRO A 173 -6.55 -4.66 24.32
CA PRO A 173 -5.25 -5.25 24.00
C PRO A 173 -4.69 -4.80 22.65
N GLY A 174 -3.37 -4.85 22.54
CA GLY A 174 -2.62 -4.61 21.31
C GLY A 174 -2.37 -3.12 21.03
N ARG A 175 -1.69 -2.83 19.91
CA ARG A 175 -1.43 -1.46 19.46
C ARG A 175 -2.49 -1.04 18.44
N GLY A 176 -2.86 0.24 18.45
CA GLY A 176 -3.74 0.82 17.43
C GLY A 176 -3.02 0.89 16.08
N ILE A 177 -3.71 0.54 14.99
CA ILE A 177 -3.19 0.71 13.63
C ILE A 177 -3.68 2.05 13.08
N THR A 178 -2.76 2.93 12.70
CA THR A 178 -3.12 4.21 12.07
C THR A 178 -3.53 3.98 10.63
N LEU A 179 -4.80 4.26 10.33
CA LEU A 179 -5.38 4.14 9.00
C LEU A 179 -5.21 5.45 8.22
N ASP A 180 -5.18 5.35 6.90
CA ASP A 180 -5.21 6.53 6.04
C ASP A 180 -6.55 7.26 6.20
N LYS A 181 -6.52 8.59 6.18
CA LYS A 181 -7.70 9.45 6.35
C LYS A 181 -8.84 9.07 5.40
N SER A 182 -8.51 8.72 4.17
CA SER A 182 -9.50 8.32 3.16
C SER A 182 -10.14 6.97 3.45
N THR A 183 -9.38 6.03 3.99
CA THR A 183 -9.90 4.73 4.44
C THR A 183 -10.73 4.88 5.71
N CYS A 184 -10.31 5.72 6.65
CA CYS A 184 -11.10 6.10 7.82
C CYS A 184 -12.46 6.72 7.47
N ALA A 185 -12.51 7.49 6.39
CA ALA A 185 -13.76 8.06 5.88
C ALA A 185 -14.64 7.03 5.16
N ALA A 186 -14.03 6.02 4.53
CA ALA A 186 -14.74 4.95 3.82
C ALA A 186 -15.34 3.87 4.73
N LEU A 187 -14.79 3.68 5.93
CA LEU A 187 -15.29 2.71 6.91
C LEU A 187 -16.47 3.25 7.72
N THR A 188 -17.39 2.35 8.08
CA THR A 188 -18.57 2.71 8.87
C THR A 188 -18.17 3.06 10.30
N LYS A 189 -18.55 4.24 10.77
CA LYS A 189 -18.25 4.74 12.12
C LYS A 189 -19.54 4.92 12.92
N SER A 190 -19.47 4.61 14.21
CA SER A 190 -20.53 4.88 15.17
C SER A 190 -20.41 6.32 15.68
N THR A 191 -21.55 6.93 16.00
CA THR A 191 -21.60 8.17 16.80
C THR A 191 -21.64 7.88 18.30
N ALA A 192 -21.97 6.65 18.70
CA ALA A 192 -21.95 6.21 20.08
C ALA A 192 -20.52 5.86 20.50
N GLU A 193 -20.08 6.44 21.61
CA GLU A 193 -18.80 6.13 22.23
C GLU A 193 -18.82 4.74 22.88
N LEU A 194 -17.74 4.00 22.67
CA LEU A 194 -17.52 2.70 23.28
C LEU A 194 -16.81 2.88 24.62
N GLY A 195 -17.48 2.49 25.69
CA GLY A 195 -16.82 2.26 26.98
C GLY A 195 -16.26 0.85 27.09
N ARG A 196 -15.76 0.50 28.29
CA ARG A 196 -15.05 -0.76 28.53
C ARG A 196 -15.92 -2.00 28.74
N PHE A 197 -17.24 -1.85 28.70
CA PHE A 197 -18.16 -2.97 28.89
C PHE A 197 -18.55 -3.58 27.55
N VAL A 198 -18.51 -4.90 27.48
CA VAL A 198 -18.96 -5.66 26.30
C VAL A 198 -19.87 -6.80 26.72
N ARG A 199 -20.78 -7.18 25.83
CA ARG A 199 -21.72 -8.28 26.05
C ARG A 199 -21.83 -9.18 24.84
N THR A 200 -22.13 -10.44 25.06
CA THR A 200 -22.45 -11.40 23.99
C THR A 200 -23.95 -11.40 23.68
N ALA A 201 -24.33 -12.04 22.57
CA ALA A 201 -25.74 -12.33 22.26
C ALA A 201 -26.42 -13.15 23.37
N ASN A 202 -25.67 -14.01 24.05
CA ASN A 202 -26.14 -14.86 25.15
C ASN A 202 -26.23 -14.12 26.50
N LYS A 203 -26.15 -12.78 26.49
CA LYS A 203 -26.22 -11.92 27.69
C LYS A 203 -25.11 -12.18 28.72
N SER A 204 -23.96 -12.69 28.29
CA SER A 204 -22.76 -12.72 29.14
C SER A 204 -22.06 -11.36 29.08
N TYR A 205 -21.70 -10.81 30.24
CA TYR A 205 -21.09 -9.48 30.37
C TYR A 205 -19.61 -9.60 30.75
N PHE A 206 -18.80 -8.74 30.16
CA PHE A 206 -17.37 -8.64 30.43
C PHE A 206 -16.96 -7.18 30.57
N LEU A 207 -16.06 -6.92 31.52
CA LEU A 207 -15.32 -5.67 31.63
C LEU A 207 -13.97 -5.87 30.94
N ILE A 208 -13.61 -4.98 30.01
CA ILE A 208 -12.28 -4.93 29.42
C ILE A 208 -11.39 -4.10 30.34
N GLU A 209 -10.40 -4.73 30.95
CA GLU A 209 -9.50 -4.11 31.91
C GLU A 209 -8.14 -4.80 31.90
N ASP A 210 -7.08 -4.02 32.02
CA ASP A 210 -5.70 -4.49 31.98
C ASP A 210 -5.39 -5.36 30.76
N GLN A 211 -5.92 -4.99 29.59
CA GLN A 211 -5.80 -5.78 28.34
C GLN A 211 -6.44 -7.17 28.39
N THR A 212 -7.28 -7.44 29.39
CA THR A 212 -8.00 -8.70 29.55
C THR A 212 -9.51 -8.49 29.58
N LYS A 213 -10.27 -9.52 29.19
CA LYS A 213 -11.71 -9.58 29.42
C LYS A 213 -11.97 -10.25 30.77
N LYS A 214 -12.52 -9.48 31.71
CA LYS A 214 -12.88 -9.92 33.05
C LYS A 214 -14.38 -10.27 33.08
N PRO A 215 -14.78 -11.53 33.33
CA PRO A 215 -16.19 -11.92 33.32
C PRO A 215 -16.95 -11.29 34.50
N ILE A 216 -18.18 -10.86 34.24
CA ILE A 216 -19.12 -10.32 35.24
C ILE A 216 -20.24 -11.35 35.44
N LYS A 217 -20.39 -11.85 36.67
CA LYS A 217 -21.26 -13.00 36.97
C LYS A 217 -22.76 -12.71 36.87
N THR A 218 -23.19 -11.49 37.21
CA THR A 218 -24.62 -11.13 37.28
C THR A 218 -24.90 -9.78 36.62
N ILE A 219 -26.12 -9.58 36.14
CA ILE A 219 -26.57 -8.31 35.56
C ILE A 219 -26.55 -7.20 36.63
N ALA A 220 -26.92 -7.52 37.88
CA ALA A 220 -26.86 -6.57 38.99
C ALA A 220 -25.43 -6.08 39.28
N ALA A 221 -24.43 -6.97 39.21
CA ALA A 221 -23.03 -6.58 39.34
C ALA A 221 -22.58 -5.68 38.17
N TYR A 222 -23.04 -5.96 36.95
CA TYR A 222 -22.77 -5.12 35.79
C TYR A 222 -23.37 -3.71 35.95
N GLU A 223 -24.64 -3.57 36.31
CA GLU A 223 -25.25 -2.24 36.47
C GLU A 223 -24.58 -1.44 37.59
N LYS A 224 -24.18 -2.11 38.69
CA LYS A 224 -23.41 -1.47 39.77
C LYS A 224 -22.03 -1.01 39.31
N LEU A 225 -21.32 -1.82 38.52
CA LEU A 225 -20.00 -1.49 37.98
C LEU A 225 -20.05 -0.40 36.91
N ARG A 226 -21.08 -0.43 36.06
CA ARG A 226 -21.26 0.55 34.99
C ARG A 226 -21.59 1.92 35.57
N GLY A 227 -22.52 1.99 36.51
CA GLY A 227 -23.07 3.27 36.97
C GLY A 227 -23.54 4.12 35.79
N THR A 228 -22.90 5.27 35.58
CA THR A 228 -23.18 6.22 34.49
C THR A 228 -22.40 5.95 33.20
N SER A 229 -21.46 4.99 33.20
CA SER A 229 -20.65 4.66 32.02
C SER A 229 -21.49 4.14 30.85
N ALA A 230 -20.90 4.21 29.65
CA ALA A 230 -21.50 3.73 28.42
C ALA A 230 -22.00 2.28 28.54
N LYS A 231 -23.11 1.99 27.86
CA LYS A 231 -23.73 0.66 27.85
C LYS A 231 -22.80 -0.38 27.19
N ALA A 232 -22.93 -1.63 27.63
CA ALA A 232 -22.17 -2.73 27.08
C ALA A 232 -22.43 -2.92 25.57
N ALA A 233 -21.37 -2.83 24.78
CA ALA A 233 -21.45 -3.06 23.34
C ALA A 233 -21.65 -4.55 23.03
N LEU A 234 -22.52 -4.85 22.07
CA LEU A 234 -22.72 -6.23 21.61
C LEU A 234 -21.54 -6.66 20.75
N VAL A 235 -20.81 -7.70 21.18
CA VAL A 235 -19.62 -8.20 20.49
C VAL A 235 -19.77 -9.66 20.06
N GLY A 236 -19.12 -10.00 18.95
CA GLY A 236 -19.05 -11.36 18.43
C GLY A 236 -17.93 -12.21 19.05
N PRO A 237 -17.91 -13.53 18.80
CA PRO A 237 -16.91 -14.45 19.35
C PRO A 237 -15.48 -14.12 18.87
N TYR A 238 -15.31 -13.69 17.61
CA TYR A 238 -14.00 -13.29 17.09
C TYR A 238 -13.40 -12.09 17.83
N PHE A 239 -14.22 -11.10 18.17
CA PHE A 239 -13.76 -9.96 18.97
C PHE A 239 -13.22 -10.42 20.33
N LEU A 240 -13.98 -11.30 21.01
CA LEU A 240 -13.59 -11.83 22.31
C LEU A 240 -12.37 -12.73 22.25
N SER A 241 -12.12 -13.44 21.13
CA SER A 241 -10.93 -14.27 20.97
C SER A 241 -9.64 -13.45 20.86
N LYS A 242 -9.73 -12.19 20.42
CA LYS A 242 -8.59 -11.25 20.39
C LYS A 242 -8.24 -10.66 21.76
N ILE A 243 -9.06 -10.91 22.79
CA ILE A 243 -8.83 -10.40 24.14
C ILE A 243 -8.57 -11.55 25.10
N PRO A 244 -7.39 -11.63 25.74
CA PRO A 244 -7.10 -12.64 26.77
C PRO A 244 -8.13 -12.64 27.90
N THR A 245 -8.46 -13.80 28.44
CA THR A 245 -9.40 -13.89 29.59
C THR A 245 -8.64 -13.64 30.89
N GLY A 246 -9.11 -12.67 31.67
CA GLY A 246 -8.54 -12.33 32.98
C GLY A 246 -9.34 -12.95 34.14
N LYS A 247 -8.97 -12.57 35.37
CA LYS A 247 -9.76 -12.88 36.57
C LYS A 247 -11.15 -12.22 36.48
N ALA A 248 -12.11 -12.69 37.28
CA ALA A 248 -13.43 -12.07 37.36
C ALA A 248 -13.33 -10.57 37.70
N ALA A 249 -14.27 -9.78 37.19
CA ALA A 249 -14.26 -8.34 37.43
C ALA A 249 -14.38 -8.04 38.94
N GLY A 250 -13.67 -7.00 39.39
CA GLY A 250 -13.74 -6.52 40.76
C GLY A 250 -15.05 -5.81 41.09
N VAL A 251 -15.04 -5.01 42.15
CA VAL A 251 -16.20 -4.19 42.58
C VAL A 251 -16.18 -2.76 42.04
N SER A 252 -15.07 -2.34 41.43
CA SER A 252 -14.85 -1.02 40.83
C SER A 252 -14.10 -1.15 39.50
N VAL A 253 -14.20 -0.11 38.67
CA VAL A 253 -13.48 0.01 37.39
C VAL A 253 -12.27 0.92 37.59
N SER A 254 -11.09 0.52 37.11
CA SER A 254 -9.90 1.38 37.17
C SER A 254 -10.10 2.65 36.33
N VAL A 255 -9.69 3.81 36.85
CA VAL A 255 -9.76 5.11 36.12
C VAL A 255 -8.42 5.50 35.50
N ASP A 256 -7.36 4.80 35.86
CA ASP A 256 -6.00 5.08 35.41
C ASP A 256 -5.75 4.56 34.00
N ARG A 257 -4.94 5.30 33.23
CA ARG A 257 -4.42 4.80 31.95
C ARG A 257 -3.54 3.59 32.20
N PHE A 258 -3.81 2.50 31.49
CA PHE A 258 -2.86 1.40 31.40
C PHE A 258 -1.67 1.84 30.56
N ASN A 259 -0.44 1.47 30.91
CA ASN A 259 0.75 1.86 30.15
C ASN A 259 0.65 1.38 28.68
N VAL A 260 0.41 2.30 27.74
CA VAL A 260 0.19 1.99 26.32
C VAL A 260 1.46 2.28 25.53
N GLU A 261 1.92 1.31 24.75
CA GLU A 261 2.84 1.62 23.65
C GLU A 261 2.15 2.53 22.62
N PRO A 262 2.88 3.48 22.01
CA PRO A 262 2.32 4.37 21.00
C PRO A 262 1.69 3.57 19.84
N PRO A 263 0.68 4.15 19.15
CA PRO A 263 0.04 3.48 18.03
C PRO A 263 1.07 3.17 16.93
N ILE A 264 0.84 2.08 16.20
CA ILE A 264 1.66 1.74 15.05
C ILE A 264 1.37 2.78 13.97
N VAL A 265 2.28 3.74 13.84
CA VAL A 265 2.39 4.59 12.66
C VAL A 265 3.03 3.72 11.58
N LEU A 266 2.19 3.16 10.72
CA LEU A 266 2.67 2.39 9.59
C LEU A 266 3.35 3.37 8.63
N PRO A 267 4.60 3.11 8.20
CA PRO A 267 5.32 4.03 7.32
C PRO A 267 4.46 4.30 6.08
N GLU A 268 4.26 5.59 5.77
CA GLU A 268 3.88 5.95 4.42
C GLU A 268 4.96 5.40 3.48
N PRO A 269 4.61 4.77 2.35
CA PRO A 269 5.61 4.40 1.36
C PRO A 269 6.26 5.71 0.89
N SER A 270 7.46 5.97 1.43
CA SER A 270 8.27 7.13 1.14
C SER A 270 8.33 7.31 -0.37
N ALA A 271 7.92 8.48 -0.85
CA ALA A 271 8.43 8.94 -2.13
C ALA A 271 9.95 8.85 -2.06
N SER A 272 10.55 8.22 -3.05
CA SER A 272 12.00 8.23 -3.24
C SER A 272 12.47 9.69 -3.12
N PRO A 273 13.54 10.01 -2.37
CA PRO A 273 13.96 11.38 -2.21
C PRO A 273 14.31 11.93 -3.60
N SER A 274 13.46 12.82 -4.10
CA SER A 274 13.77 13.66 -5.24
C SER A 274 14.95 14.51 -4.83
N ALA A 275 16.08 14.33 -5.49
CA ALA A 275 17.27 15.12 -5.25
C ALA A 275 16.93 16.60 -5.48
N SER A 276 16.86 17.36 -4.39
CA SER A 276 16.76 18.81 -4.44
C SER A 276 18.16 19.39 -4.67
N PRO A 277 18.40 20.18 -5.73
CA PRO A 277 19.60 20.99 -5.82
C PRO A 277 19.31 22.37 -5.21
N SER A 278 20.03 22.71 -4.15
CA SER A 278 20.21 24.07 -3.60
C SER A 278 21.72 24.20 -3.34
N ALA A 279 22.47 25.24 -3.72
CA ALA A 279 22.13 26.66 -3.83
C ALA A 279 23.12 27.44 -4.75
N THR A 280 22.60 28.52 -5.34
CA THR A 280 23.10 29.90 -5.59
C THR A 280 24.55 30.23 -6.02
N PRO A 281 24.76 31.15 -6.99
CA PRO A 281 26.06 31.71 -7.35
C PRO A 281 26.44 32.95 -6.52
N SER A 282 27.73 33.14 -6.23
CA SER A 282 28.28 34.39 -5.67
C SER A 282 29.39 34.93 -6.58
N ALA A 283 29.42 36.24 -6.78
CA ALA A 283 30.23 36.95 -7.77
C ALA A 283 31.49 37.65 -7.19
N SER A 284 32.54 37.67 -8.01
CA SER A 284 33.62 38.69 -8.17
C SER A 284 34.68 38.89 -7.05
N PRO A 285 35.90 39.46 -7.33
CA PRO A 285 36.47 39.94 -8.60
C PRO A 285 37.90 39.43 -8.94
N SER A 286 38.34 39.77 -10.16
CA SER A 286 39.69 39.64 -10.73
C SER A 286 40.73 40.53 -10.02
N PRO A 287 42.04 40.20 -10.13
CA PRO A 287 42.90 41.05 -10.95
C PRO A 287 43.87 40.29 -11.88
N SER A 288 44.30 41.01 -12.92
CA SER A 288 45.36 40.76 -13.92
C SER A 288 46.43 41.89 -13.75
N PRO A 289 47.67 41.92 -14.32
CA PRO A 289 48.27 41.11 -15.40
C PRO A 289 49.79 40.76 -15.25
N SER A 290 50.40 40.26 -16.35
CA SER A 290 51.83 40.33 -16.79
C SER A 290 52.77 39.19 -16.34
N ALA A 291 53.64 38.55 -17.14
CA ALA A 291 54.00 38.65 -18.57
C ALA A 291 54.68 37.34 -19.10
N SER A 292 54.48 37.09 -20.40
CA SER A 292 55.39 36.60 -21.46
C SER A 292 56.56 35.62 -21.17
N ALA A 293 56.54 34.46 -21.83
CA ALA A 293 57.54 34.10 -22.86
C ALA A 293 57.09 32.89 -23.70
N SER A 294 57.21 33.01 -25.03
CA SER A 294 57.16 31.93 -26.04
C SER A 294 58.60 31.54 -26.41
N PRO A 295 58.88 30.29 -26.85
CA PRO A 295 58.89 30.04 -28.30
C PRO A 295 58.40 28.65 -28.77
N LYS A 296 58.04 28.59 -30.05
CA LYS A 296 57.76 27.45 -30.98
C LYS A 296 59.04 27.24 -31.85
N PRO A 297 59.30 26.16 -32.68
CA PRO A 297 58.53 24.97 -33.12
C PRO A 297 59.22 23.56 -33.11
N SER A 298 58.40 22.49 -33.31
CA SER A 298 58.59 21.22 -34.11
C SER A 298 59.74 20.24 -33.75
N VAL A 299 59.62 18.90 -33.69
CA VAL A 299 58.95 17.89 -34.55
C VAL A 299 58.78 16.50 -33.84
N SER A 300 57.78 15.72 -34.29
CA SER A 300 57.64 14.22 -34.36
C SER A 300 57.48 13.40 -33.05
N ALA A 301 56.59 12.42 -32.86
CA ALA A 301 55.82 11.55 -33.78
C ALA A 301 54.50 11.00 -33.14
N THR A 302 53.57 10.55 -33.99
CA THR A 302 52.22 9.95 -33.78
C THR A 302 52.24 8.50 -33.25
N PRO A 303 51.15 7.89 -32.69
CA PRO A 303 49.90 7.49 -33.39
C PRO A 303 48.57 7.75 -32.62
N LYS A 304 47.52 8.29 -33.26
CA LYS A 304 46.27 7.69 -33.83
C LYS A 304 45.17 7.20 -32.84
N PRO A 305 43.88 7.65 -32.99
CA PRO A 305 42.75 7.41 -32.07
C PRO A 305 41.72 6.37 -32.58
N THR A 306 40.91 5.75 -31.68
CA THR A 306 39.70 4.95 -31.99
C THR A 306 38.77 4.87 -30.75
N ALA A 307 37.62 5.55 -30.69
CA ALA A 307 36.24 5.15 -31.06
C ALA A 307 35.44 4.25 -30.06
N THR A 308 34.37 4.87 -29.52
CA THR A 308 33.00 4.42 -29.17
C THR A 308 32.71 2.97 -28.70
N PRO A 309 32.02 2.77 -27.54
CA PRO A 309 31.58 1.46 -27.08
C PRO A 309 30.28 0.98 -27.76
N LYS A 310 30.30 -0.28 -28.22
CA LYS A 310 29.21 -1.02 -28.88
C LYS A 310 28.58 -2.05 -27.92
N ALA A 311 27.30 -2.34 -28.15
CA ALA A 311 26.43 -3.29 -27.46
C ALA A 311 27.06 -4.65 -27.09
N THR A 312 26.77 -5.12 -25.87
CA THR A 312 27.18 -6.43 -25.35
C THR A 312 26.19 -7.53 -25.76
N ALA A 313 26.76 -8.65 -26.21
CA ALA A 313 26.11 -9.77 -26.88
C ALA A 313 25.44 -10.78 -25.94
N THR A 314 24.39 -11.41 -26.46
CA THR A 314 23.72 -12.63 -25.98
C THR A 314 24.67 -13.83 -26.04
N PRO A 315 24.71 -14.71 -25.02
CA PRO A 315 25.56 -15.91 -25.08
C PRO A 315 24.98 -16.97 -26.04
N LYS A 316 25.86 -17.52 -26.89
CA LYS A 316 25.61 -18.63 -27.83
C LYS A 316 25.83 -19.98 -27.10
N PRO A 317 25.10 -21.06 -27.45
CA PRO A 317 25.10 -22.33 -26.70
C PRO A 317 26.35 -23.17 -26.99
N THR A 318 26.89 -23.82 -25.96
CA THR A 318 27.99 -24.80 -26.03
C THR A 318 27.44 -26.22 -26.13
N ALA A 319 28.13 -27.07 -26.89
CA ALA A 319 27.72 -28.38 -27.36
C ALA A 319 27.46 -29.45 -26.27
N THR A 320 26.29 -30.08 -26.40
CA THR A 320 25.96 -31.52 -26.27
C THR A 320 26.71 -32.38 -25.25
N ALA A 321 26.31 -32.28 -23.99
CA ALA A 321 26.38 -33.40 -23.05
C ALA A 321 25.19 -34.34 -23.28
N LYS A 322 25.37 -35.66 -23.17
CA LYS A 322 24.27 -36.64 -23.26
C LYS A 322 23.11 -36.24 -22.35
N PRO A 323 21.84 -36.38 -22.79
CA PRO A 323 20.69 -36.00 -21.97
C PRO A 323 20.72 -36.78 -20.66
N LYS A 324 20.93 -36.07 -19.55
CA LYS A 324 20.80 -36.65 -18.22
C LYS A 324 19.30 -36.85 -17.96
N THR A 325 18.89 -38.08 -17.68
CA THR A 325 17.51 -38.37 -17.30
C THR A 325 17.38 -38.41 -15.78
N TYR A 326 16.22 -37.97 -15.27
CA TYR A 326 15.91 -37.97 -13.85
C TYR A 326 14.52 -38.56 -13.60
N THR A 327 14.44 -39.62 -12.81
CA THR A 327 13.17 -40.21 -12.38
C THR A 327 12.64 -39.48 -11.16
N VAL A 328 11.47 -38.85 -11.30
CA VAL A 328 10.78 -38.10 -10.23
C VAL A 328 10.51 -39.00 -9.03
N LYS A 329 10.91 -38.56 -7.83
CA LYS A 329 10.67 -39.26 -6.57
C LYS A 329 9.51 -38.62 -5.79
N ALA A 330 8.97 -39.34 -4.81
CA ALA A 330 7.92 -38.81 -3.95
C ALA A 330 8.40 -37.54 -3.22
N GLY A 331 7.64 -36.45 -3.34
CA GLY A 331 7.97 -35.15 -2.76
C GLY A 331 8.78 -34.21 -3.66
N ASP A 332 9.15 -34.64 -4.86
CA ASP A 332 9.80 -33.78 -5.85
C ASP A 332 8.80 -32.78 -6.46
N LEU A 333 9.29 -31.57 -6.72
CA LEU A 333 8.62 -30.54 -7.51
C LEU A 333 9.50 -30.21 -8.70
N LEU A 334 8.91 -29.87 -9.84
CA LEU A 334 9.66 -29.45 -11.05
C LEU A 334 10.64 -28.31 -10.76
N SER A 335 10.27 -27.38 -9.86
CA SER A 335 11.14 -26.30 -9.38
C SER A 335 12.36 -26.78 -8.59
N LYS A 336 12.20 -27.79 -7.74
CA LYS A 336 13.30 -28.39 -6.98
C LYS A 336 14.24 -29.19 -7.88
N ILE A 337 13.69 -29.93 -8.84
CA ILE A 337 14.46 -30.68 -9.84
C ILE A 337 15.24 -29.70 -10.73
N ALA A 338 14.58 -28.67 -11.25
CA ALA A 338 15.21 -27.64 -12.07
C ALA A 338 16.37 -26.95 -11.34
N ALA A 339 16.17 -26.54 -10.08
CA ALA A 339 17.21 -25.95 -9.25
C ALA A 339 18.39 -26.92 -9.00
N LYS A 340 18.10 -28.20 -8.75
CA LYS A 340 19.13 -29.24 -8.52
C LYS A 340 20.05 -29.44 -9.72
N PHE A 341 19.53 -29.26 -10.93
CA PHE A 341 20.28 -29.43 -12.17
C PHE A 341 20.73 -28.09 -12.80
N GLY A 342 20.49 -26.96 -12.12
CA GLY A 342 20.89 -25.64 -12.61
C GLY A 342 20.14 -25.18 -13.88
N VAL A 343 18.97 -25.75 -14.16
CA VAL A 343 18.12 -25.38 -15.29
C VAL A 343 16.90 -24.59 -14.82
N THR A 344 16.25 -23.85 -15.72
CA THR A 344 14.99 -23.20 -15.39
C THR A 344 13.84 -24.20 -15.45
N THR A 345 12.81 -23.98 -14.63
CA THR A 345 11.57 -24.77 -14.70
C THR A 345 10.95 -24.73 -16.09
N THR A 346 11.00 -23.56 -16.74
CA THR A 346 10.50 -23.38 -18.11
C THR A 346 11.29 -24.25 -19.10
N ALA A 347 12.62 -24.23 -19.06
CA ALA A 347 13.43 -25.07 -19.95
C ALA A 347 13.15 -26.57 -19.74
N LEU A 348 13.03 -27.00 -18.47
CA LEU A 348 12.73 -28.38 -18.11
C LEU A 348 11.32 -28.80 -18.54
N MET A 349 10.33 -27.90 -18.44
CA MET A 349 8.97 -28.11 -18.93
C MET A 349 8.90 -28.20 -20.45
N THR A 350 9.60 -27.31 -21.16
CA THR A 350 9.69 -27.33 -22.62
C THR A 350 10.35 -28.61 -23.13
N ALA A 351 11.45 -29.04 -22.50
CA ALA A 351 12.18 -30.26 -22.86
C ALA A 351 11.33 -31.53 -22.68
N ASN A 352 10.41 -31.54 -21.71
CA ASN A 352 9.57 -32.70 -21.37
C ASN A 352 8.10 -32.55 -21.80
N LYS A 353 7.77 -31.52 -22.57
CA LYS A 353 6.39 -31.19 -23.02
C LYS A 353 5.38 -31.12 -21.87
N ILE A 354 5.79 -30.61 -20.71
CA ILE A 354 4.93 -30.47 -19.52
C ILE A 354 4.26 -29.09 -19.56
N THR A 355 2.94 -29.06 -19.57
CA THR A 355 2.15 -27.81 -19.61
C THR A 355 1.88 -27.24 -18.22
N ASN A 356 1.91 -28.07 -17.17
CA ASN A 356 1.66 -27.65 -15.79
C ASN A 356 2.78 -28.15 -14.86
N ALA A 357 3.52 -27.20 -14.28
CA ALA A 357 4.66 -27.47 -13.41
C ALA A 357 4.32 -28.26 -12.14
N ASN A 358 3.04 -28.25 -11.73
CA ASN A 358 2.57 -28.92 -10.52
C ASN A 358 2.03 -30.33 -10.76
N LEU A 359 2.00 -30.79 -12.02
CA LEU A 359 1.46 -32.10 -12.42
C LEU A 359 2.56 -33.04 -12.92
N ILE A 360 3.55 -33.31 -12.06
CA ILE A 360 4.52 -34.40 -12.28
C ILE A 360 4.18 -35.59 -11.40
N LYS A 361 4.34 -36.81 -11.94
CA LYS A 361 4.04 -38.05 -11.24
C LYS A 361 5.32 -38.70 -10.72
N VAL A 362 5.25 -39.30 -9.54
CA VAL A 362 6.34 -40.13 -9.03
C VAL A 362 6.59 -41.28 -10.00
N GLY A 363 7.85 -41.54 -10.34
CA GLY A 363 8.27 -42.50 -11.36
C GLY A 363 8.38 -41.93 -12.77
N GLN A 364 7.96 -40.69 -13.01
CA GLN A 364 8.08 -40.03 -14.31
C GLN A 364 9.56 -39.74 -14.64
N VAL A 365 10.03 -40.14 -15.81
CA VAL A 365 11.39 -39.85 -16.28
C VAL A 365 11.41 -38.50 -17.01
N LEU A 366 12.23 -37.58 -16.54
CA LEU A 366 12.45 -36.26 -17.13
C LEU A 366 13.81 -36.20 -17.83
N VAL A 367 13.83 -35.66 -19.04
CA VAL A 367 15.03 -35.25 -19.75
C VAL A 367 15.48 -33.90 -19.21
N ILE A 368 16.69 -33.84 -18.65
CA ILE A 368 17.31 -32.58 -18.23
C ILE A 368 18.01 -31.96 -19.46
N PRO A 369 17.57 -30.77 -19.93
CA PRO A 369 18.10 -30.12 -21.13
C PRO A 369 19.51 -29.55 -20.96
#